data_AF-A0A8H7QWV6-F1
#
_entry.id   AF-A0A8H7QWV6-F1
#
_cell.length_a   1.000
_cell.length_b   1.000
_cell.length_c   1.000
_cell.angle_alpha   90.00
_cell.angle_beta   90.00
_cell.angle_gamma   90.00
#
_symmetry.space_group_name_H-M   'P 1'
#
loop_
_entity.id
_entity.type
_entity.pdbx_description
1 polymer ?
#
loop_
_entity_poly.entity_id
_entity_poly.type
_entity_poly.pdbx_seq_one_letter_code
_entity_poly.pdbx_strand_id
1 'polypeptide(L)'
;MQTLSAFLSSIALEQYHAAFLEAGATDEDLSQLVAFNDTELSEFLSALDMLPFHSIKFKKCLRELKPAPLVAQDIMTELPSTREFILSHATIYGKKKNRPLTSYEEAINRASLDLALENPVLISKKGRLFDMAKQKLLDSGYHYKRGSSRSKLKSKAVHPAGCSEKLMLAKREENAQRMSDHRLAKMEQLQIQVDYALQSRQRIENQLAATADSGFSSHQRHIALKTDLARFEDIKIKLSKELSQLKAQERKHQWYKRRKLEKHNLSQDEGFSSQASQEEEEEEAHPSAFTAFVSSQESTSSVMTCSRTSDVRASSISDYDR
;
A
#
# COMPACT_ATOMS: atom_id res chain seq x y z
N MET A 1 3.94 -17.67 40.36
CA MET A 1 3.46 -17.95 38.99
C MET A 1 2.52 -16.83 38.59
N GLN A 2 2.52 -16.39 37.34
CA GLN A 2 1.59 -15.36 36.89
C GLN A 2 0.22 -16.02 36.67
N THR A 3 -0.82 -15.52 37.32
CA THR A 3 -2.20 -16.01 37.13
C THR A 3 -2.82 -15.40 35.88
N LEU A 4 -3.83 -16.06 35.32
CA LEU A 4 -4.61 -15.52 34.19
C LEU A 4 -5.23 -14.15 34.54
N SER A 5 -5.85 -14.02 35.70
CA SER A 5 -6.38 -12.76 36.24
C SER A 5 -5.34 -11.64 36.26
N ALA A 6 -4.17 -11.88 36.85
CA ALA A 6 -3.10 -10.89 36.93
C ALA A 6 -2.53 -10.52 35.55
N PHE A 7 -2.44 -11.49 34.64
CA PHE A 7 -2.03 -11.24 33.27
C PHE A 7 -3.03 -10.36 32.52
N LEU A 8 -4.33 -10.68 32.59
CA LEU A 8 -5.39 -9.91 31.94
C LEU A 8 -5.45 -8.46 32.46
N SER A 9 -5.32 -8.24 33.76
CA SER A 9 -5.23 -6.88 34.32
C SER A 9 -3.98 -6.14 33.84
N SER A 10 -2.83 -6.81 33.75
CA SER A 10 -1.59 -6.18 33.26
C SER A 10 -1.68 -5.67 31.82
N ILE A 11 -2.53 -6.30 31.01
CA ILE A 11 -2.77 -5.91 29.61
C ILE A 11 -4.09 -5.16 29.43
N ALA A 12 -4.76 -4.73 30.50
CA ALA A 12 -6.05 -4.05 30.49
C ALA A 12 -7.13 -4.80 29.67
N LEU A 13 -7.26 -6.11 29.91
CA LEU A 13 -8.26 -7.02 29.33
C LEU A 13 -9.02 -7.82 30.41
N GLU A 14 -9.07 -7.30 31.64
CA GLU A 14 -9.72 -7.94 32.79
C GLU A 14 -11.23 -8.18 32.59
N GLN A 15 -11.89 -7.41 31.74
CA GLN A 15 -13.29 -7.62 31.37
C GLN A 15 -13.55 -9.00 30.72
N TYR A 16 -12.53 -9.65 30.19
CA TYR A 16 -12.65 -10.99 29.61
C TYR A 16 -12.48 -12.11 30.64
N HIS A 17 -12.03 -11.82 31.87
CA HIS A 17 -11.73 -12.87 32.86
C HIS A 17 -12.92 -13.79 33.12
N ALA A 18 -14.14 -13.25 33.23
CA ALA A 18 -15.36 -14.04 33.37
C ALA A 18 -15.59 -14.99 32.18
N ALA A 19 -15.38 -14.52 30.94
CA ALA A 19 -15.54 -15.35 29.74
C ALA A 19 -14.52 -16.51 29.69
N PHE A 20 -13.29 -16.27 30.17
CA PHE A 20 -12.30 -17.35 30.30
C PHE A 20 -12.76 -18.41 31.32
N LEU A 21 -13.29 -18.00 32.47
CA LEU A 21 -13.83 -18.92 33.49
C LEU A 21 -15.04 -19.71 32.96
N GLU A 22 -15.95 -19.06 32.24
CA GLU A 22 -17.11 -19.71 31.62
C GLU A 22 -16.71 -20.72 30.54
N ALA A 23 -15.63 -20.45 29.81
CA ALA A 23 -15.03 -21.39 28.86
C ALA A 23 -14.23 -22.52 29.53
N GLY A 24 -14.20 -22.56 30.86
CA GLY A 24 -13.52 -23.60 31.65
C GLY A 24 -12.02 -23.37 31.85
N ALA A 25 -11.47 -22.21 31.47
CA ALA A 25 -10.09 -21.85 31.78
C ALA A 25 -9.98 -21.37 33.23
N THR A 26 -8.95 -21.80 33.93
CA THR A 26 -8.63 -21.43 35.31
C THR A 26 -7.46 -20.44 35.36
N ASP A 27 -7.23 -19.85 36.53
CA ASP A 27 -6.10 -18.94 36.74
C ASP A 27 -4.73 -19.61 36.57
N GLU A 28 -4.65 -20.94 36.56
CA GLU A 28 -3.43 -21.74 36.36
C GLU A 28 -3.15 -22.06 34.88
N ASP A 29 -4.15 -21.92 34.00
CA ASP A 29 -4.08 -22.34 32.59
C ASP A 29 -3.34 -21.36 31.69
N LEU A 30 -2.81 -20.27 32.24
CA LEU A 30 -2.00 -19.31 31.48
C LEU A 30 -0.80 -19.98 30.78
N SER A 31 -0.19 -20.97 31.43
CA SER A 31 0.91 -21.75 30.86
C SER A 31 0.49 -22.59 29.64
N GLN A 32 -0.73 -23.12 29.64
CA GLN A 32 -1.29 -23.89 28.53
C GLN A 32 -1.63 -22.98 27.35
N LEU A 33 -2.17 -21.78 27.62
CA LEU A 33 -2.46 -20.78 26.60
C LEU A 33 -1.19 -20.33 25.85
N VAL A 34 -0.05 -20.23 26.53
CA VAL A 34 1.26 -19.92 25.90
C VAL A 34 1.73 -21.03 24.95
N ALA A 35 1.26 -22.26 25.14
CA ALA A 35 1.62 -23.41 24.31
C ALA A 35 0.79 -23.51 23.00
N PHE A 36 -0.37 -22.84 22.93
CA PHE A 36 -1.23 -22.87 21.74
C PHE A 36 -0.51 -22.31 20.51
N ASN A 37 -0.79 -22.90 19.34
CA ASN A 37 -0.38 -22.31 18.08
C ASN A 37 -1.28 -21.12 17.69
N ASP A 38 -0.82 -20.28 16.75
CA ASP A 38 -1.54 -19.06 16.36
C ASP A 38 -2.97 -19.35 15.84
N THR A 39 -3.22 -20.53 15.26
CA THR A 39 -4.54 -20.93 14.75
C THR A 39 -5.48 -21.30 15.89
N GLU A 40 -5.07 -22.22 16.77
CA GLU A 40 -5.82 -22.64 17.96
C GLU A 40 -6.14 -21.45 18.87
N LEU A 41 -5.15 -20.58 19.10
CA LEU A 41 -5.33 -19.39 19.91
C LEU A 41 -6.28 -18.38 19.24
N SER A 42 -6.33 -18.33 17.91
CA SER A 42 -7.31 -17.50 17.20
C SER A 42 -8.72 -18.02 17.35
N GLU A 43 -8.91 -19.33 17.22
CA GLU A 43 -10.20 -20.01 17.36
C GLU A 43 -10.72 -19.88 18.80
N PHE A 44 -9.87 -20.17 19.78
CA PHE A 44 -10.21 -20.04 21.20
C PHE A 44 -10.63 -18.60 21.56
N LEU A 45 -9.86 -17.58 21.17
CA LEU A 45 -10.22 -16.19 21.46
C LEU A 45 -11.48 -15.74 20.72
N SER A 46 -11.78 -16.33 19.55
CA SER A 46 -13.04 -16.07 18.85
C SER A 46 -14.24 -16.68 19.56
N ALA A 47 -14.08 -17.85 20.19
CA ALA A 47 -15.13 -18.48 20.99
C ALA A 47 -15.43 -17.72 22.29
N LEU A 48 -14.47 -16.93 22.80
CA LEU A 48 -14.65 -16.01 23.92
C LEU A 48 -15.30 -14.67 23.53
N ASP A 49 -15.77 -14.53 22.28
CA ASP A 49 -16.26 -13.27 21.70
C ASP A 49 -15.29 -12.09 21.89
N MET A 50 -13.99 -12.38 21.86
CA MET A 50 -12.98 -11.33 22.04
C MET A 50 -12.86 -10.49 20.78
N LEU A 51 -13.04 -9.17 20.94
CA LEU A 51 -12.94 -8.22 19.84
C LEU A 51 -11.57 -8.33 19.13
N PRO A 52 -11.51 -8.17 17.80
CA PRO A 52 -10.27 -8.37 17.03
C PRO A 52 -9.06 -7.59 17.58
N PHE A 53 -9.26 -6.34 18.02
CA PHE A 53 -8.19 -5.51 18.59
C PHE A 53 -7.66 -6.04 19.93
N HIS A 54 -8.54 -6.60 20.77
CA HIS A 54 -8.17 -7.23 22.03
C HIS A 54 -7.47 -8.55 21.80
N SER A 55 -7.94 -9.35 20.84
CA SER A 55 -7.30 -10.61 20.44
C SER A 55 -5.88 -10.39 19.94
N ILE A 56 -5.63 -9.32 19.18
CA ILE A 56 -4.27 -8.95 18.73
C ILE A 56 -3.40 -8.56 19.93
N LYS A 57 -3.92 -7.74 20.84
CA LYS A 57 -3.20 -7.29 22.05
C LYS A 57 -2.84 -8.47 22.94
N PHE A 58 -3.80 -9.36 23.21
CA PHE A 58 -3.63 -10.58 23.99
C PHE A 58 -2.54 -11.46 23.39
N LYS A 59 -2.64 -11.83 22.10
CA LYS A 59 -1.64 -12.66 21.41
C LYS A 59 -0.23 -12.05 21.44
N LYS A 60 -0.13 -10.72 21.30
CA LYS A 60 1.15 -10.02 21.37
C LYS A 60 1.79 -10.19 22.74
N CYS A 61 1.07 -9.85 23.80
CA CYS A 61 1.59 -9.93 25.18
C CYS A 61 1.82 -11.38 25.64
N LEU A 62 1.00 -12.33 25.17
CA LEU A 62 1.19 -13.75 25.47
C LEU A 62 2.49 -14.31 24.86
N ARG A 63 2.89 -13.84 23.67
CA ARG A 63 4.18 -14.19 23.06
C ARG A 63 5.38 -13.62 23.80
N GLU A 64 5.21 -12.50 24.50
CA GLU A 64 6.26 -11.92 25.35
C GLU A 64 6.47 -12.74 26.63
N LEU A 65 5.47 -13.52 27.07
CA LEU A 65 5.59 -14.49 28.17
C LEU A 65 6.27 -15.80 27.77
N LYS A 66 6.35 -16.11 26.47
CA LYS A 66 7.03 -17.32 26.01
C LYS A 66 8.53 -17.15 26.29
N PRO A 67 9.13 -17.98 27.17
CA PRO A 67 10.55 -17.86 27.46
C PRO A 67 11.32 -18.07 26.14
N ALA A 68 12.14 -17.08 25.78
CA ALA A 68 13.16 -17.28 24.76
C ALA A 68 14.00 -18.50 25.18
N PRO A 69 14.34 -19.42 24.26
CA PRO A 69 15.16 -20.57 24.62
C PRO A 69 16.47 -20.03 25.21
N LEU A 70 16.65 -20.26 26.50
CA LEU A 70 17.89 -19.97 27.21
C LEU A 70 18.93 -20.92 26.64
N VAL A 71 19.78 -20.40 25.75
CA VAL A 71 20.97 -21.08 25.26
C VAL A 71 21.96 -21.11 26.42
N ALA A 72 22.08 -22.28 27.03
CA ALA A 72 23.19 -22.59 27.92
C ALA A 72 24.51 -22.41 27.15
N GLN A 73 25.45 -21.75 27.82
CA GLN A 73 26.85 -21.63 27.43
C GLN A 73 27.44 -23.02 27.20
N ASP A 74 27.94 -23.31 25.99
CA ASP A 74 29.33 -23.77 25.81
C ASP A 74 29.72 -23.94 24.33
N ILE A 75 30.88 -23.34 24.01
CA ILE A 75 31.96 -23.79 23.12
C ILE A 75 31.65 -24.23 21.67
N MET A 76 32.13 -23.38 20.75
CA MET A 76 32.86 -23.69 19.52
C MET A 76 32.59 -25.06 18.86
N THR A 77 31.69 -25.09 17.90
CA THR A 77 31.94 -25.84 16.65
C THR A 77 31.16 -25.16 15.53
N GLU A 78 31.88 -24.51 14.62
CA GLU A 78 31.38 -23.95 13.37
C GLU A 78 30.84 -25.09 12.49
N LEU A 79 29.58 -25.48 12.70
CA LEU A 79 28.88 -26.33 11.73
C LEU A 79 28.50 -25.44 10.52
N PRO A 80 28.72 -25.88 9.27
CA PRO A 80 28.28 -25.15 8.07
C PRO A 80 26.78 -24.81 8.09
N SER A 81 25.97 -25.63 8.76
CA SER A 81 24.54 -25.36 8.98
C SER A 81 24.27 -24.11 9.82
N THR A 82 25.12 -23.81 10.81
CA THR A 82 25.01 -22.60 11.64
C THR A 82 25.32 -21.36 10.79
N ARG A 83 26.36 -21.43 9.96
CA ARG A 83 26.73 -20.31 9.07
C ARG A 83 25.65 -20.06 8.01
N GLU A 84 25.08 -21.10 7.42
CA GLU A 84 23.96 -21.00 6.49
C GLU A 84 22.68 -20.45 7.17
N PHE A 85 22.44 -20.86 8.41
CA PHE A 85 21.37 -20.30 9.23
C PHE A 85 21.59 -18.81 9.47
N ILE A 86 22.80 -18.39 9.85
CA ILE A 86 23.15 -16.97 10.02
C ILE A 86 22.98 -16.22 8.69
N LEU A 87 23.49 -16.76 7.59
CA LEU A 87 23.39 -16.16 6.25
C LEU A 87 21.94 -15.88 5.85
N SER A 88 21.09 -16.89 5.98
CA SER A 88 19.68 -16.81 5.64
C SER A 88 18.92 -15.85 6.57
N HIS A 89 19.23 -15.80 7.86
CA HIS A 89 18.46 -15.02 8.83
C HIS A 89 18.91 -13.55 8.91
N ALA A 90 20.21 -13.28 8.87
CA ALA A 90 20.80 -11.94 8.94
C ALA A 90 20.64 -11.13 7.64
N THR A 91 20.34 -11.78 6.51
CA THR A 91 19.98 -11.08 5.27
C THR A 91 18.78 -10.13 5.48
N ILE A 92 18.95 -8.84 5.18
CA ILE A 92 17.92 -7.80 5.37
C ILE A 92 17.06 -7.66 4.11
N TYR A 93 17.71 -7.51 2.95
CA TYR A 93 17.06 -7.28 1.66
C TYR A 93 17.19 -8.51 0.73
N GLY A 94 16.22 -8.71 -0.16
CA GLY A 94 16.32 -9.68 -1.26
C GLY A 94 15.72 -11.07 -1.04
N LYS A 95 15.25 -11.43 0.18
CA LYS A 95 14.80 -12.81 0.50
C LYS A 95 13.72 -13.41 -0.42
N LYS A 96 12.90 -12.59 -1.09
CA LYS A 96 11.74 -13.02 -1.91
C LYS A 96 11.58 -12.21 -3.20
N LYS A 97 12.60 -11.48 -3.64
CA LYS A 97 12.50 -10.56 -4.79
C LYS A 97 13.44 -10.98 -5.90
N ASN A 98 12.91 -11.12 -7.12
CA ASN A 98 13.67 -11.47 -8.33
C ASN A 98 14.39 -10.27 -8.97
N ARG A 99 14.43 -9.11 -8.31
CA ARG A 99 15.15 -7.94 -8.82
C ARG A 99 16.58 -7.92 -8.28
N PRO A 100 17.55 -7.39 -9.03
CA PRO A 100 18.88 -7.15 -8.49
C PRO A 100 18.81 -6.20 -7.29
N LEU A 101 19.67 -6.45 -6.31
CA LEU A 101 19.83 -5.58 -5.16
C LEU A 101 20.53 -4.28 -5.58
N THR A 102 20.19 -3.18 -4.93
CA THR A 102 20.94 -1.94 -5.07
C THR A 102 22.25 -2.04 -4.30
N SER A 103 23.25 -1.24 -4.68
CA SER A 103 24.53 -1.16 -3.96
C SER A 103 24.37 -0.95 -2.45
N TYR A 104 23.39 -0.14 -2.02
CA TYR A 104 23.08 0.06 -0.60
C TYR A 104 22.55 -1.23 0.06
N GLU A 105 21.62 -1.91 -0.60
CA GLU A 105 21.02 -3.15 -0.08
C GLU A 105 22.07 -4.26 0.06
N GLU A 106 22.98 -4.40 -0.91
CA GLU A 106 24.10 -5.34 -0.83
C GLU A 106 25.08 -5.00 0.29
N ALA A 107 25.38 -3.72 0.48
CA ALA A 107 26.31 -3.27 1.51
C ALA A 107 25.72 -3.45 2.92
N ILE A 108 24.42 -3.16 3.10
CA ILE A 108 23.70 -3.45 4.36
C ILE A 108 23.67 -4.95 4.64
N ASN A 109 23.39 -5.80 3.64
CA ASN A 109 23.38 -7.24 3.83
C ASN A 109 24.77 -7.75 4.27
N ARG A 110 25.85 -7.27 3.65
CA ARG A 110 27.23 -7.59 4.06
C ARG A 110 27.52 -7.18 5.51
N ALA A 111 27.24 -5.92 5.86
CA ALA A 111 27.45 -5.42 7.22
C ALA A 111 26.61 -6.17 8.27
N SER A 112 25.37 -6.54 7.92
CA SER A 112 24.48 -7.32 8.80
C SER A 112 24.99 -8.74 9.00
N LEU A 113 25.56 -9.35 7.97
CA LEU A 113 26.17 -10.67 8.06
C LEU A 113 27.39 -10.66 8.97
N ASP A 114 28.30 -9.72 8.79
CA ASP A 114 29.49 -9.61 9.63
C ASP A 114 29.11 -9.46 11.11
N LEU A 115 28.13 -8.61 11.41
CA LEU A 115 27.65 -8.40 12.78
C LEU A 115 26.93 -9.62 13.35
N ALA A 116 26.23 -10.39 12.53
CA ALA A 116 25.54 -11.60 12.96
C ALA A 116 26.50 -12.79 13.13
N LEU A 117 27.62 -12.81 12.41
CA LEU A 117 28.72 -13.76 12.62
C LEU A 117 29.47 -13.45 13.93
N GLU A 118 29.71 -12.16 14.21
CA GLU A 118 30.34 -11.72 15.46
C GLU A 118 29.42 -11.90 16.66
N ASN A 119 28.12 -11.63 16.51
CA ASN A 119 27.13 -11.78 17.55
C ASN A 119 25.82 -12.40 17.02
N PRO A 120 25.68 -13.74 17.09
CA PRO A 120 24.48 -14.44 16.62
C PRO A 120 23.18 -14.04 17.31
N VAL A 121 23.22 -13.48 18.52
CA VAL A 121 22.02 -13.02 19.27
C VAL A 121 21.31 -11.87 18.54
N LEU A 122 22.03 -11.12 17.71
CA LEU A 122 21.45 -10.01 16.94
C LEU A 122 20.46 -10.50 15.87
N ILE A 123 20.53 -11.77 15.45
CA ILE A 123 19.62 -12.36 14.46
C ILE A 123 18.17 -12.32 14.95
N SER A 124 17.94 -12.60 16.23
CA SER A 124 16.62 -12.51 16.86
C SER A 124 16.10 -11.06 16.93
N LYS A 125 17.00 -10.08 16.99
CA LYS A 125 16.69 -8.64 17.12
C LYS A 125 16.97 -7.90 15.82
N LYS A 126 16.22 -8.25 14.76
CA LYS A 126 16.45 -7.76 13.40
C LYS A 126 16.48 -6.23 13.25
N GLY A 127 15.66 -5.50 14.01
CA GLY A 127 15.69 -4.03 14.02
C GLY A 127 17.03 -3.48 14.51
N ARG A 128 17.52 -3.97 15.65
CA ARG A 128 18.83 -3.58 16.20
C ARG A 128 19.98 -3.99 15.28
N LEU A 129 19.92 -5.19 14.69
CA LEU A 129 20.90 -5.64 13.71
C LEU A 129 20.97 -4.69 12.50
N PHE A 130 19.82 -4.23 12.00
CA PHE A 130 19.76 -3.28 10.90
C PHE A 130 20.38 -1.92 11.26
N ASP A 131 20.06 -1.39 12.45
CA ASP A 131 20.60 -0.11 12.90
C ASP A 131 22.11 -0.17 13.07
N MET A 132 22.62 -1.24 13.68
CA MET A 132 24.07 -1.47 13.81
C MET A 132 24.74 -1.67 12.45
N ALA A 133 24.12 -2.41 11.52
CA ALA A 133 24.65 -2.58 10.17
C ALA A 133 24.70 -1.27 9.39
N LYS A 134 23.68 -0.42 9.55
CA LYS A 134 23.65 0.92 8.95
C LYS A 134 24.73 1.82 9.54
N GLN A 135 24.92 1.78 10.85
CA GLN A 135 26.00 2.51 11.52
C GLN A 135 27.37 2.05 11.04
N LYS A 136 27.64 0.73 11.08
CA LYS A 136 28.89 0.13 10.56
C LYS A 136 29.15 0.52 9.10
N LEU A 137 28.09 0.57 8.29
CA LEU A 137 28.17 0.98 6.89
C LEU A 137 28.56 2.46 6.74
N LEU A 138 27.97 3.36 7.53
CA LEU A 138 28.33 4.78 7.54
C LEU A 138 29.75 5.02 8.07
N ASP A 139 30.13 4.32 9.14
CA ASP A 139 31.46 4.38 9.73
C ASP A 139 32.54 3.88 8.75
N SER A 140 32.20 2.90 7.90
CA SER A 140 33.06 2.43 6.81
C SER A 140 33.16 3.40 5.62
N GLY A 141 32.55 4.59 5.72
CA GLY A 141 32.60 5.62 4.69
C GLY A 141 31.62 5.38 3.54
N TYR A 142 30.52 4.66 3.76
CA TYR A 142 29.50 4.55 2.73
C TYR A 142 28.77 5.87 2.53
N HIS A 143 28.79 6.35 1.29
CA HIS A 143 28.07 7.56 0.91
C HIS A 143 26.79 7.18 0.18
N TYR A 144 25.66 7.69 0.68
CA TYR A 144 24.40 7.53 -0.04
C TYR A 144 24.52 8.16 -1.43
N LYS A 145 24.09 7.42 -2.46
CA LYS A 145 23.90 7.98 -3.80
C LYS A 145 22.83 9.06 -3.73
N ARG A 146 23.23 10.32 -3.53
CA ARG A 146 22.32 11.45 -3.70
C ARG A 146 21.97 11.55 -5.18
N GLY A 147 20.68 11.55 -5.48
CA GLY A 147 20.22 11.91 -6.81
C GLY A 147 20.75 13.30 -7.13
N SER A 148 21.42 13.45 -8.28
CA SER A 148 21.73 14.79 -8.78
C SER A 148 20.39 15.49 -9.00
N SER A 149 20.18 16.62 -8.34
CA SER A 149 18.91 17.36 -8.48
C SER A 149 18.68 17.65 -9.95
N ARG A 150 17.50 17.31 -10.46
CA ARG A 150 17.13 17.51 -11.88
C ARG A 150 17.24 18.99 -12.30
N SER A 151 17.18 19.92 -11.34
CA SER A 151 17.40 21.35 -11.56
C SER A 151 18.86 21.74 -11.78
N LYS A 152 19.83 20.96 -11.29
CA LYS A 152 21.27 21.24 -11.43
C LYS A 152 21.93 20.60 -12.66
N LEU A 153 21.18 19.79 -13.42
CA LEU A 153 21.65 19.17 -14.67
C LEU A 153 21.57 20.11 -15.88
N LYS A 154 20.96 21.29 -15.76
CA LYS A 154 20.80 22.24 -16.88
C LYS A 154 21.99 23.17 -17.09
N SER A 155 22.95 23.26 -16.17
CA SER A 155 24.02 24.26 -16.22
C SER A 155 25.29 23.84 -16.96
N LYS A 156 25.39 22.62 -17.50
CA LYS A 156 26.58 22.16 -18.25
C LYS A 156 26.32 21.65 -19.65
N ALA A 157 25.06 21.58 -20.09
CA ALA A 157 24.76 21.26 -21.47
C ALA A 157 24.47 22.56 -22.23
N VAL A 158 25.46 23.05 -22.96
CA VAL A 158 25.25 23.96 -24.09
C VAL A 158 24.41 23.17 -25.10
N HIS A 159 23.08 23.24 -24.97
CA HIS A 159 22.16 22.66 -25.95
C HIS A 159 21.54 23.78 -26.79
N PRO A 160 21.53 23.63 -28.13
CA PRO A 160 20.90 24.58 -29.03
C PRO A 160 19.40 24.67 -28.70
N ALA A 161 18.94 25.90 -28.54
CA ALA A 161 17.63 26.24 -28.04
C ALA A 161 16.48 25.60 -28.85
N GLY A 162 15.47 25.07 -28.14
CA GLY A 162 14.10 24.93 -28.64
C GLY A 162 13.65 23.56 -29.19
N CYS A 163 14.53 22.74 -29.79
CA CYS A 163 14.09 21.50 -30.48
C CYS A 163 13.85 20.30 -29.53
N SER A 164 14.65 20.16 -28.47
CA SER A 164 14.59 18.98 -27.58
C SER A 164 13.37 18.98 -26.64
N GLU A 165 12.93 20.14 -26.15
CA GLU A 165 11.82 20.23 -25.19
C GLU A 165 10.46 19.95 -25.84
N LYS A 166 10.21 20.51 -27.03
CA LYS A 166 9.01 20.22 -27.81
C LYS A 166 8.90 18.74 -28.15
N LEU A 167 10.00 18.11 -28.56
CA LEU A 167 10.06 16.68 -28.83
C LEU A 167 9.76 15.84 -27.59
N MET A 168 10.30 16.22 -26.43
CA MET A 168 10.03 15.54 -25.16
C MET A 168 8.57 15.67 -24.71
N LEU A 169 7.96 16.84 -24.92
CA LEU A 169 6.53 17.05 -24.66
C LEU A 169 5.66 16.21 -25.60
N ALA A 170 5.98 16.19 -26.90
CA ALA A 170 5.30 15.37 -27.89
C ALA A 170 5.36 13.88 -27.53
N LYS A 171 6.54 13.36 -27.14
CA LYS A 171 6.68 11.95 -26.68
C LYS A 171 5.85 11.64 -25.44
N ARG A 172 5.74 12.58 -24.49
CA ARG A 172 4.90 12.40 -23.29
C ARG A 172 3.43 12.37 -23.66
N GLU A 173 3.01 13.20 -24.60
CA GLU A 173 1.64 13.26 -25.10
C GLU A 173 1.26 12.00 -25.88
N GLU A 174 2.14 11.54 -26.77
CA GLU A 174 1.99 10.28 -27.50
C GLU A 174 1.86 9.09 -26.54
N ASN A 175 2.71 9.04 -25.50
CA ASN A 175 2.61 7.98 -24.49
C ASN A 175 1.29 8.06 -23.69
N ALA A 176 0.84 9.27 -23.34
CA ALA A 176 -0.43 9.46 -22.67
C ALA A 176 -1.61 9.03 -23.54
N GLN A 177 -1.55 9.31 -24.85
CA GLN A 177 -2.56 8.89 -25.83
C GLN A 177 -2.56 7.37 -25.99
N ARG A 178 -1.40 6.74 -26.18
CA ARG A 178 -1.28 5.27 -26.27
C ARG A 178 -1.88 4.56 -25.06
N MET A 179 -1.66 5.11 -23.86
CA MET A 179 -2.26 4.57 -22.64
C MET A 179 -3.77 4.78 -22.57
N SER A 180 -4.30 5.87 -23.14
CA SER A 180 -5.75 6.08 -23.31
C SER A 180 -6.33 5.07 -24.29
N ASP A 181 -5.71 4.92 -25.46
CA ASP A 181 -6.15 3.96 -26.49
C ASP A 181 -6.17 2.52 -25.95
N HIS A 182 -5.14 2.14 -25.17
CA HIS A 182 -5.10 0.84 -24.51
C HIS A 182 -6.24 0.65 -23.51
N ARG A 183 -6.56 1.68 -22.71
CA ARG A 183 -7.71 1.61 -21.78
C ARG A 183 -9.03 1.50 -22.53
N LEU A 184 -9.20 2.24 -23.63
CA LEU A 184 -10.41 2.21 -24.46
C LEU A 184 -10.61 0.84 -25.11
N ALA A 185 -9.56 0.27 -25.71
CA ALA A 185 -9.60 -1.08 -26.28
C ALA A 185 -9.93 -2.13 -25.21
N LYS A 186 -9.36 -1.99 -24.00
CA LYS A 186 -9.68 -2.88 -22.88
C LYS A 186 -11.14 -2.71 -22.41
N MET A 187 -11.65 -1.49 -22.36
CA MET A 187 -13.06 -1.22 -22.04
C MET A 187 -14.01 -1.86 -23.04
N GLU A 188 -13.71 -1.78 -24.34
CA GLU A 188 -14.48 -2.43 -25.40
C GLU A 188 -14.48 -3.95 -25.22
N GLN A 189 -13.31 -4.54 -24.99
CA GLN A 189 -13.19 -5.97 -24.72
C GLN A 189 -13.99 -6.42 -23.49
N LEU A 190 -13.98 -5.63 -22.42
CA LEU A 190 -14.75 -5.94 -21.21
C LEU A 190 -16.25 -5.81 -21.46
N GLN A 191 -16.69 -4.83 -22.27
CA GLN A 191 -18.09 -4.67 -22.64
C GLN A 191 -18.60 -5.90 -23.40
N ILE A 192 -17.84 -6.39 -24.38
CA ILE A 192 -18.15 -7.62 -25.12
C ILE A 192 -18.29 -8.82 -24.17
N GLN A 193 -17.41 -8.94 -23.17
CA GLN A 193 -17.48 -10.02 -22.18
C GLN A 193 -18.69 -9.90 -21.25
N VAL A 194 -19.08 -8.69 -20.87
CA VAL A 194 -20.31 -8.45 -20.08
C VAL A 194 -21.53 -8.89 -20.90
N ASP A 195 -21.59 -8.49 -22.16
CA ASP A 195 -22.72 -8.83 -23.04
C ASP A 195 -22.80 -10.34 -23.27
N TYR A 196 -21.65 -11.01 -23.47
CA TYR A 196 -21.58 -12.46 -23.55
C TYR A 196 -22.06 -13.15 -22.26
N ALA A 197 -21.66 -12.66 -21.09
CA ALA A 197 -22.09 -13.20 -19.81
C ALA A 197 -23.61 -13.05 -19.61
N LEU A 198 -24.17 -11.91 -20.01
CA LEU A 198 -25.62 -11.66 -20.00
C LEU A 198 -26.38 -12.59 -20.94
N GLN A 199 -25.92 -12.76 -22.18
CA GLN A 199 -26.53 -13.69 -23.14
C GLN A 199 -26.46 -15.14 -22.65
N SER A 200 -25.34 -15.54 -22.06
CA SER A 200 -25.16 -16.89 -21.51
C SER A 200 -26.09 -17.12 -20.33
N ARG A 201 -26.23 -16.13 -19.44
CA ARG A 201 -27.19 -16.16 -18.33
C ARG A 201 -28.62 -16.33 -18.86
N GLN A 202 -29.02 -15.53 -19.84
CA GLN A 202 -30.36 -15.60 -20.44
C GLN A 202 -30.65 -16.97 -21.04
N ARG A 203 -29.68 -17.59 -21.72
CA ARG A 203 -29.83 -18.96 -22.26
C ARG A 203 -30.08 -19.99 -21.17
N ILE A 204 -29.42 -19.85 -20.02
CA ILE A 204 -29.62 -20.77 -18.88
C ILE A 204 -30.98 -20.51 -18.22
N GLU A 205 -31.40 -19.26 -18.07
CA GLU A 205 -32.74 -18.92 -17.56
C GLU A 205 -33.83 -19.54 -18.44
N ASN A 206 -33.70 -19.43 -19.77
CA ASN A 206 -34.64 -20.04 -20.71
C ASN A 206 -34.65 -21.58 -20.60
N GLN A 207 -33.49 -22.21 -20.36
CA GLN A 207 -33.43 -23.66 -20.11
C GLN A 207 -34.10 -24.05 -18.81
N LEU A 208 -33.91 -23.27 -17.73
CA LEU A 208 -34.58 -23.50 -16.45
C LEU A 208 -36.09 -23.39 -16.58
N ALA A 209 -36.60 -22.38 -17.30
CA ALA A 209 -38.02 -22.21 -17.59
C ALA A 209 -38.59 -23.42 -18.35
N ALA A 210 -37.90 -23.89 -19.39
CA ALA A 210 -38.33 -25.07 -20.16
C ALA A 210 -38.30 -26.39 -19.35
N THR A 211 -37.36 -26.52 -18.39
CA THR A 211 -37.30 -27.69 -17.51
C THR A 211 -38.34 -27.69 -16.39
N ALA A 212 -38.89 -26.53 -16.02
CA ALA A 212 -39.91 -26.42 -14.99
C ALA A 212 -41.24 -27.08 -15.40
N ASP A 213 -41.57 -27.06 -16.70
CA ASP A 213 -42.80 -27.64 -17.25
C ASP A 213 -42.69 -29.15 -17.52
N SER A 214 -41.48 -29.68 -17.67
CA SER A 214 -41.22 -31.11 -17.88
C SER A 214 -41.04 -31.82 -16.54
N GLY A 215 -42.17 -31.99 -15.84
CA GLY A 215 -42.25 -32.65 -14.54
C GLY A 215 -41.37 -33.91 -14.48
N PHE A 216 -40.48 -33.95 -13.49
CA PHE A 216 -39.62 -35.08 -13.11
C PHE A 216 -38.25 -35.24 -13.81
N SER A 217 -37.80 -34.29 -14.65
CA SER A 217 -36.45 -34.37 -15.25
C SER A 217 -35.33 -33.79 -14.36
N SER A 218 -34.56 -34.70 -13.75
CA SER A 218 -33.24 -34.53 -13.08
C SER A 218 -33.06 -33.27 -12.21
N HIS A 219 -33.39 -33.38 -10.92
CA HIS A 219 -33.04 -32.42 -9.87
C HIS A 219 -31.56 -31.97 -9.95
N GLN A 220 -30.67 -32.90 -10.30
CA GLN A 220 -29.24 -32.64 -10.49
C GLN A 220 -28.96 -31.64 -11.62
N ARG A 221 -29.66 -31.73 -12.74
CA ARG A 221 -29.53 -30.79 -13.87
C ARG A 221 -29.98 -29.40 -13.47
N HIS A 222 -31.08 -29.30 -12.73
CA HIS A 222 -31.59 -28.03 -12.24
C HIS A 222 -30.62 -27.35 -11.24
N ILE A 223 -30.00 -28.11 -10.34
CA ILE A 223 -28.93 -27.61 -9.46
C ILE A 223 -27.73 -27.10 -10.28
N ALA A 224 -27.30 -27.85 -11.30
CA ALA A 224 -26.19 -27.45 -12.16
C ALA A 224 -26.46 -26.11 -12.88
N LEU A 225 -27.65 -25.96 -13.48
CA LEU A 225 -28.04 -24.72 -14.17
C LEU A 225 -28.11 -23.52 -13.20
N LYS A 226 -28.64 -23.71 -11.98
CA LYS A 226 -28.64 -22.65 -10.96
C LYS A 226 -27.22 -22.24 -10.54
N THR A 227 -26.32 -23.21 -10.43
CA THR A 227 -24.91 -22.95 -10.11
C THR A 227 -24.23 -22.16 -11.24
N ASP A 228 -24.51 -22.50 -12.50
CA ASP A 228 -24.01 -21.76 -13.65
C ASP A 228 -24.56 -20.32 -13.71
N LEU A 229 -25.82 -20.08 -13.33
CA LEU A 229 -26.38 -18.72 -13.21
C LEU A 229 -25.60 -17.88 -12.21
N ALA A 230 -25.34 -18.41 -11.01
CA ALA A 230 -24.57 -17.71 -9.98
C ALA A 230 -23.17 -17.37 -10.51
N ARG A 231 -22.52 -18.29 -11.22
CA ARG A 231 -21.20 -18.06 -11.84
C ARG A 231 -21.23 -16.92 -12.85
N PHE A 232 -22.24 -16.86 -13.73
CA PHE A 232 -22.33 -15.78 -14.73
C PHE A 232 -22.65 -14.42 -14.11
N GLU A 233 -23.42 -14.37 -13.02
CA GLU A 233 -23.66 -13.12 -12.29
C GLU A 233 -22.37 -12.62 -11.61
N ASP A 234 -21.59 -13.52 -11.00
CA ASP A 234 -20.27 -13.18 -10.44
C ASP A 234 -19.29 -12.65 -11.49
N ILE A 235 -19.24 -13.29 -12.66
CA ILE A 235 -18.41 -12.85 -13.79
C ILE A 235 -18.84 -11.44 -14.23
N LYS A 236 -20.14 -11.21 -14.45
CA LYS A 236 -20.69 -9.91 -14.82
C LYS A 236 -20.34 -8.83 -13.80
N ILE A 237 -20.47 -9.11 -12.49
CA ILE A 237 -20.13 -8.16 -11.42
C ILE A 237 -18.64 -7.81 -11.47
N LYS A 238 -17.76 -8.79 -11.63
CA LYS A 238 -16.31 -8.58 -11.71
C LYS A 238 -15.94 -7.72 -12.92
N LEU A 239 -16.45 -8.07 -14.10
CA LEU A 239 -16.20 -7.33 -15.35
C LEU A 239 -16.74 -5.90 -15.27
N SER A 240 -17.94 -5.71 -14.70
CA SER A 240 -18.56 -4.39 -14.55
C SER A 240 -17.75 -3.49 -13.60
N LYS A 241 -17.16 -4.06 -12.55
CA LYS A 241 -16.27 -3.33 -11.63
C LYS A 241 -14.99 -2.87 -12.34
N GLU A 242 -14.33 -3.75 -13.09
CA GLU A 242 -13.13 -3.40 -13.87
C GLU A 242 -13.44 -2.32 -14.92
N LEU A 243 -14.54 -2.47 -15.64
CA LEU A 243 -15.01 -1.51 -16.64
C LEU A 243 -15.29 -0.12 -16.01
N SER A 244 -15.90 -0.09 -14.82
CA SER A 244 -16.14 1.16 -14.08
C SER A 244 -14.84 1.83 -13.63
N GLN A 245 -13.84 1.05 -13.23
CA GLN A 245 -12.51 1.57 -12.89
C GLN A 245 -11.81 2.19 -14.10
N LEU A 246 -11.81 1.51 -15.25
CA LEU A 246 -11.23 2.04 -16.48
C LEU A 246 -11.95 3.29 -16.97
N LYS A 247 -13.29 3.33 -16.92
CA LYS A 247 -14.07 4.54 -17.22
C LYS A 247 -13.71 5.70 -16.28
N ALA A 248 -13.46 5.45 -15.00
CA ALA A 248 -13.03 6.48 -14.06
C ALA A 248 -11.62 7.01 -14.39
N GLN A 249 -10.68 6.13 -14.73
CA GLN A 249 -9.33 6.51 -15.16
C GLN A 249 -9.38 7.34 -16.45
N GLU A 250 -10.23 6.96 -17.40
CA GLU A 250 -10.38 7.67 -18.66
C GLU A 250 -11.02 9.05 -18.48
N ARG A 251 -12.08 9.15 -17.66
CA ARG A 251 -12.65 10.47 -17.28
C ARG A 251 -11.59 11.39 -16.65
N LYS A 252 -10.73 10.85 -15.79
CA LYS A 252 -9.62 11.60 -15.20
C LYS A 252 -8.63 12.06 -16.28
N HIS A 253 -8.22 11.18 -17.20
CA HIS A 253 -7.35 11.54 -18.32
C HIS A 253 -7.96 12.67 -19.18
N GLN A 254 -9.23 12.54 -19.58
CA GLN A 254 -9.95 13.56 -20.35
C GLN A 254 -10.07 14.89 -19.60
N TRP A 255 -10.30 14.85 -18.29
CA TRP A 255 -10.30 16.06 -17.44
C TRP A 255 -8.94 16.78 -17.47
N TYR A 256 -7.83 16.04 -17.31
CA TYR A 256 -6.49 16.63 -17.42
C TYR A 256 -6.21 17.17 -18.82
N LYS A 257 -6.62 16.47 -19.88
CA LYS A 257 -6.43 16.88 -21.27
C LYS A 257 -7.16 18.20 -21.56
N ARG A 258 -8.43 18.31 -21.17
CA ARG A 258 -9.22 19.55 -21.29
C ARG A 258 -8.62 20.71 -20.50
N ARG A 259 -8.31 20.50 -19.22
CA ARG A 259 -7.74 21.54 -18.36
C ARG A 259 -6.36 22.02 -18.83
N LYS A 260 -5.56 21.13 -19.45
CA LYS A 260 -4.28 21.50 -20.06
C LYS A 260 -4.48 22.35 -21.33
N LEU A 261 -5.46 22.00 -22.16
CA LEU A 261 -5.79 22.75 -23.37
C LEU A 261 -6.31 24.17 -23.03
N GLU A 262 -7.19 24.29 -22.04
CA GLU A 262 -7.69 25.57 -21.53
C GLU A 262 -6.55 26.51 -21.11
N LYS A 263 -5.58 26.00 -20.34
CA LYS A 263 -4.41 26.79 -19.93
C LYS A 263 -3.55 27.26 -21.09
N HIS A 264 -3.44 26.45 -22.16
CA HIS A 264 -2.68 26.83 -23.34
C HIS A 264 -3.43 27.93 -24.12
N ASN A 265 -4.75 27.83 -24.24
CA ASN A 265 -5.57 28.83 -24.91
C ASN A 265 -5.59 30.18 -24.18
N LEU A 266 -5.70 30.17 -22.83
CA LEU A 266 -5.60 31.38 -22.01
C LEU A 266 -4.23 32.07 -22.10
N SER A 267 -3.17 31.31 -22.35
CA SER A 267 -1.81 31.87 -22.53
C SER A 267 -1.56 32.47 -23.91
N GLN A 268 -2.45 32.25 -24.90
CA GLN A 268 -2.33 32.83 -26.24
C GLN A 268 -3.16 34.10 -26.44
N ASP A 269 -4.09 34.41 -25.53
CA ASP A 269 -5.00 35.57 -25.64
C ASP A 269 -4.51 36.82 -24.86
N GLU A 270 -3.58 36.64 -23.91
CA GLU A 270 -2.87 37.75 -23.25
C GLU A 270 -1.70 38.23 -24.12
N GLY A 271 -2.02 38.71 -25.32
CA GLY A 271 -1.15 39.55 -26.14
C GLY A 271 -1.02 40.94 -25.53
N PHE A 272 -0.59 41.05 -24.27
CA PHE A 272 -0.27 42.33 -23.66
C PHE A 272 1.11 42.78 -24.14
N SER A 273 1.08 43.65 -25.15
CA SER A 273 2.16 44.50 -25.63
C SER A 273 3.02 44.99 -24.45
N SER A 274 4.22 44.43 -24.31
CA SER A 274 5.25 44.98 -23.43
C SER A 274 6.34 45.54 -24.32
N GLN A 275 6.11 46.81 -24.64
CA GLN A 275 7.06 47.75 -25.20
C GLN A 275 8.39 47.65 -24.43
N ALA A 276 9.46 47.46 -25.18
CA ALA A 276 10.82 47.52 -24.66
C ALA A 276 11.11 48.94 -24.17
N SER A 277 11.47 49.06 -22.90
CA SER A 277 12.18 50.22 -22.37
C SER A 277 13.47 49.70 -21.78
N GLN A 278 14.53 49.95 -22.53
CA GLN A 278 15.91 49.91 -22.08
C GLN A 278 16.10 50.99 -21.03
N GLU A 279 16.73 50.66 -19.91
CA GLU A 279 17.54 51.59 -19.12
C GLU A 279 18.68 50.76 -18.49
N GLU A 280 19.90 51.15 -18.85
CA GLU A 280 21.18 50.63 -18.39
C GLU A 280 21.65 51.37 -17.11
N GLU A 281 22.82 50.95 -16.62
CA GLU A 281 23.69 51.53 -15.57
C GLU A 281 23.54 50.89 -14.17
N GLU A 282 24.47 50.02 -13.73
CA GLU A 282 25.87 50.20 -13.24
C GLU A 282 25.85 49.93 -11.72
N GLU A 283 26.39 48.80 -11.25
CA GLU A 283 27.77 48.52 -10.82
C GLU A 283 28.07 48.91 -9.34
N GLU A 284 28.90 48.07 -8.73
CA GLU A 284 29.65 48.23 -7.47
C GLU A 284 29.07 47.74 -6.12
N ALA A 285 30.02 47.43 -5.25
CA ALA A 285 30.06 46.28 -4.38
C ALA A 285 30.45 46.66 -2.93
N HIS A 286 29.77 46.03 -1.95
CA HIS A 286 30.20 45.75 -0.55
C HIS A 286 30.51 46.96 0.40
N PRO A 287 30.66 46.79 1.75
CA PRO A 287 30.41 45.65 2.66
C PRO A 287 29.62 45.98 3.99
N SER A 288 29.23 44.91 4.69
CA SER A 288 29.21 44.70 6.17
C SER A 288 28.62 45.75 7.14
N ALA A 289 27.60 45.38 7.92
CA ALA A 289 27.71 45.15 9.38
C ALA A 289 26.35 44.86 10.06
N PHE A 290 26.35 43.80 10.88
CA PHE A 290 25.76 43.70 12.22
C PHE A 290 24.57 44.61 12.61
N THR A 291 23.43 43.99 12.94
CA THR A 291 22.75 44.21 14.23
C THR A 291 21.73 43.10 14.49
N ALA A 292 21.88 42.47 15.64
CA ALA A 292 20.89 41.58 16.22
C ALA A 292 19.77 42.42 16.82
N PHE A 293 18.51 42.00 16.65
CA PHE A 293 17.45 42.35 17.59
C PHE A 293 16.50 41.17 17.80
N VAL A 294 16.13 41.02 19.06
CA VAL A 294 15.39 39.93 19.71
C VAL A 294 13.92 40.32 19.84
N SER A 295 13.10 39.32 20.15
CA SER A 295 11.69 39.34 20.58
C SER A 295 10.67 39.23 19.46
N SER A 296 9.72 38.29 19.44
CA SER A 296 9.00 37.45 20.43
C SER A 296 7.51 37.74 20.22
N GLN A 297 6.69 36.70 20.44
CA GLN A 297 5.22 36.71 20.50
C GLN A 297 4.52 36.80 19.14
N GLU A 298 3.37 36.22 18.88
CA GLU A 298 2.52 35.14 19.42
C GLU A 298 1.35 35.10 18.41
N SER A 299 0.47 34.10 18.51
CA SER A 299 -0.88 34.13 17.91
C SER A 299 -0.94 33.88 16.38
N THR A 300 -1.78 33.04 15.79
CA THR A 300 -2.99 32.34 16.24
C THR A 300 -3.25 31.19 15.28
N SER A 301 -3.75 30.10 15.84
CA SER A 301 -4.45 29.01 15.17
C SER A 301 -5.52 29.50 14.18
N SER A 302 -5.55 28.97 12.96
CA SER A 302 -6.76 28.97 12.14
C SER A 302 -6.95 27.59 11.53
N VAL A 303 -7.90 26.86 12.12
CA VAL A 303 -8.36 25.55 11.72
C VAL A 303 -9.39 25.77 10.61
N MET A 304 -9.01 25.54 9.35
CA MET A 304 -9.96 25.52 8.24
C MET A 304 -10.68 24.16 8.21
N THR A 305 -11.84 24.11 8.83
CA THR A 305 -12.83 23.05 8.63
C THR A 305 -13.57 23.29 7.31
N CYS A 306 -13.33 22.46 6.30
CA CYS A 306 -14.14 22.44 5.08
C CYS A 306 -15.38 21.57 5.29
N SER A 307 -16.53 22.24 5.42
CA SER A 307 -17.86 21.64 5.52
C SER A 307 -18.22 20.88 4.24
N ARG A 308 -18.63 19.62 4.42
CA ARG A 308 -19.32 18.79 3.43
C ARG A 308 -20.68 19.42 3.12
N THR A 309 -20.91 19.85 1.88
CA THR A 309 -22.27 20.04 1.36
C THR A 309 -22.71 18.74 0.70
N SER A 310 -23.79 18.19 1.24
CA SER A 310 -24.56 17.07 0.72
C SER A 310 -25.59 17.60 -0.26
N ASP A 311 -25.38 17.38 -1.56
CA ASP A 311 -26.46 17.55 -2.54
C ASP A 311 -27.19 16.23 -2.72
N VAL A 312 -28.29 16.13 -1.98
CA VAL A 312 -29.41 15.24 -2.26
C VAL A 312 -30.20 15.88 -3.40
N ARG A 313 -30.26 15.24 -4.56
CA ARG A 313 -31.33 15.49 -5.53
C ARG A 313 -32.04 14.19 -5.85
N ALA A 314 -33.22 14.07 -5.25
CA ALA A 314 -34.24 13.10 -5.58
C ALA A 314 -34.91 13.46 -6.92
N SER A 315 -35.25 12.38 -7.63
CA SER A 315 -36.38 12.14 -8.53
C SER A 315 -37.12 13.32 -9.18
N SER A 316 -37.26 13.27 -10.50
CA SER A 316 -38.58 13.43 -11.11
C SER A 316 -38.76 12.46 -12.26
N ILE A 317 -39.73 11.59 -12.07
CA ILE A 317 -40.46 10.84 -13.07
C ILE A 317 -41.25 11.83 -13.94
N SER A 318 -41.36 11.58 -15.23
CA SER A 318 -42.50 12.06 -16.03
C SER A 318 -42.63 11.17 -17.25
N ASP A 319 -43.75 10.48 -17.28
CA ASP A 319 -44.31 9.74 -18.40
C ASP A 319 -44.32 10.58 -19.69
N TYR A 320 -44.04 9.93 -20.83
CA TYR A 320 -44.73 10.22 -22.08
C TYR A 320 -44.72 8.98 -22.98
N ASP A 321 -45.93 8.59 -23.37
CA ASP A 321 -46.29 7.56 -24.35
C ASP A 321 -45.63 7.75 -25.73
N ARG A 322 -45.11 6.67 -26.32
CA ARG A 322 -45.65 5.97 -27.52
C ARG A 322 -44.69 4.89 -28.00
#